data_AF-A0A7C7EDX5-F1
#
_entry.id   AF-A0A7C7EDX5-F1
#
_cell.length_a   1.000
_cell.length_b   1.000
_cell.length_c   1.000
_cell.angle_alpha   90.00
_cell.angle_beta   90.00
_cell.angle_gamma   90.00
#
_symmetry.space_group_name_H-M   'P 1'
#
loop_
_entity.id
_entity.type
_entity.pdbx_description
1 polymer ?
#
loop_
_entity_poly.entity_id
_entity_poly.type
_entity_poly.pdbx_seq_one_letter_code
_entity_poly.pdbx_strand_id
1 'polypeptide(L)'
;ESYTKFLKKDGLKGKRIGILKSFFGKEDVHEEVNRVMQKSLAAMEAAGAVMIPVEENIDSDKLVKEVSVHLYDLKEHLNGYLRNLGSRAKVHSLEDVITSGKYHKGIEDNIKYAQTLDINSDEYRERIMKKIELRNTVMRIMAEYDLDAIVYPHQKRLVVKVGEPQIERNGVLGAVTGFPSCVVPAGFTEPKDTAPLGVPVGLEILCREWDEPILIEIAYGFEQSTLYRKPPII
;
A
#
# COMPACT_ATOMS: atom_id res chain seq x y z
N GLU A 1 19.67 17.13 1.51
CA GLU A 1 20.41 16.26 0.58
C GLU A 1 19.45 15.63 -0.43
N SER A 2 19.92 15.17 -1.60
CA SER A 2 19.08 14.54 -2.63
C SER A 2 19.02 13.03 -2.49
N TYR A 3 17.86 12.42 -2.79
CA TYR A 3 17.71 10.97 -2.89
C TYR A 3 18.26 10.37 -4.18
N THR A 4 18.57 11.19 -5.19
CA THR A 4 19.10 10.71 -6.49
C THR A 4 20.42 9.95 -6.37
N LYS A 5 21.18 10.15 -5.28
CA LYS A 5 22.40 9.38 -4.98
C LYS A 5 22.17 7.89 -4.72
N PHE A 6 20.92 7.50 -4.45
CA PHE A 6 20.51 6.12 -4.19
C PHE A 6 19.97 5.40 -5.44
N LEU A 7 20.03 6.03 -6.62
CA LEU A 7 19.66 5.40 -7.89
C LEU A 7 20.77 4.46 -8.38
N LYS A 8 20.88 3.29 -7.74
CA LYS A 8 21.90 2.27 -8.03
C LYS A 8 21.31 1.13 -8.88
N LYS A 9 21.85 0.93 -10.08
CA LYS A 9 21.38 -0.15 -10.99
C LYS A 9 21.54 -1.54 -10.39
N ASP A 10 22.56 -1.73 -9.56
CA ASP A 10 22.83 -2.95 -8.79
C ASP A 10 22.22 -2.91 -7.37
N GLY A 11 21.23 -2.03 -7.13
CA GLY A 11 20.67 -1.77 -5.80
C GLY A 11 20.03 -2.98 -5.11
N LEU A 12 19.70 -4.04 -5.86
CA LEU A 12 19.21 -5.33 -5.35
C LEU A 12 20.31 -6.28 -4.86
N LYS A 13 21.57 -6.09 -5.30
CA LYS A 13 22.65 -7.03 -5.02
C LYS A 13 22.90 -7.14 -3.51
N GLY A 14 22.76 -8.35 -2.99
CA GLY A 14 22.95 -8.68 -1.57
C GLY A 14 21.80 -8.23 -0.66
N LYS A 15 20.76 -7.59 -1.18
CA LYS A 15 19.61 -7.16 -0.38
C LYS A 15 18.80 -8.37 0.07
N ARG A 16 18.41 -8.41 1.34
CA ARG A 16 17.59 -9.47 1.93
C ARG A 16 16.13 -9.04 1.93
N ILE A 17 15.31 -9.72 1.15
CA ILE A 17 13.96 -9.27 0.82
C ILE A 17 12.95 -10.33 1.27
N GLY A 18 12.12 -9.98 2.23
CA GLY A 18 11.05 -10.83 2.74
C GLY A 18 9.85 -10.87 1.80
N ILE A 19 9.35 -12.05 1.47
CA ILE A 19 8.13 -12.25 0.69
C ILE A 19 6.99 -12.49 1.68
N LEU A 20 6.13 -11.49 1.91
CA LEU A 20 5.00 -11.61 2.85
C LEU A 20 3.90 -12.47 2.24
N LYS A 21 3.90 -13.77 2.55
CA LYS A 21 3.03 -14.77 1.91
C LYS A 21 1.54 -14.55 2.21
N SER A 22 1.22 -14.06 3.40
CA SER A 22 -0.15 -13.77 3.83
C SER A 22 -0.86 -12.72 2.96
N PHE A 23 -0.11 -11.93 2.18
CA PHE A 23 -0.65 -10.90 1.28
C PHE A 23 -0.88 -11.40 -0.15
N PHE A 24 -0.55 -12.66 -0.47
CA PHE A 24 -0.90 -13.29 -1.74
C PHE A 24 -2.28 -13.95 -1.63
N GLY A 25 -3.10 -13.81 -2.67
CA GLY A 25 -4.40 -14.48 -2.72
C GLY A 25 -4.26 -15.98 -3.00
N LYS A 26 -5.24 -16.78 -2.57
CA LYS A 26 -5.19 -18.25 -2.62
C LYS A 26 -6.22 -18.91 -3.55
N GLU A 27 -7.22 -18.15 -3.97
CA GLU A 27 -8.28 -18.58 -4.90
C GLU A 27 -7.91 -18.32 -6.37
N ASP A 28 -8.60 -18.98 -7.30
CA ASP A 28 -8.39 -18.93 -8.76
C ASP A 28 -8.33 -17.49 -9.32
N VAL A 29 -9.15 -16.59 -8.76
CA VAL A 29 -9.22 -15.16 -9.15
C VAL A 29 -7.89 -14.41 -8.92
N HIS A 30 -6.99 -14.95 -8.12
CA HIS A 30 -5.69 -14.36 -7.80
C HIS A 30 -4.54 -14.90 -8.66
N GLU A 31 -4.77 -15.96 -9.43
CA GLU A 31 -3.70 -16.66 -10.16
C GLU A 31 -2.93 -15.74 -11.11
N GLU A 32 -3.62 -14.85 -11.82
CA GLU A 32 -2.99 -13.94 -12.76
C GLU A 32 -2.02 -12.97 -12.05
N VAL A 33 -2.44 -12.41 -10.91
CA VAL A 33 -1.57 -11.56 -10.08
C VAL A 33 -0.39 -12.38 -9.54
N ASN A 34 -0.65 -13.55 -8.99
CA ASN A 34 0.37 -14.41 -8.40
C ASN A 34 1.44 -14.81 -9.43
N ARG A 35 1.03 -15.11 -10.67
CA ARG A 35 1.95 -15.46 -11.77
C ARG A 35 2.87 -14.29 -12.14
N VAL A 36 2.32 -13.08 -12.23
CA VAL A 36 3.13 -11.87 -12.51
C VAL A 36 4.10 -11.60 -11.36
N MET A 37 3.64 -11.73 -10.13
CA MET A 37 4.49 -11.56 -8.95
C MET A 37 5.60 -12.61 -8.89
N GLN A 38 5.32 -13.90 -9.14
CA GLN A 38 6.34 -14.96 -9.17
C GLN A 38 7.45 -14.64 -10.17
N LYS A 39 7.10 -14.15 -11.37
CA LYS A 39 8.09 -13.70 -12.36
C LYS A 39 8.92 -12.52 -11.86
N SER A 40 8.30 -11.57 -11.17
CA SER A 40 9.01 -10.42 -10.58
C SER A 40 9.94 -10.83 -9.44
N LEU A 41 9.51 -11.72 -8.55
CA LEU A 41 10.34 -12.24 -7.46
C LEU A 41 11.56 -12.98 -7.99
N ALA A 42 11.39 -13.79 -9.05
CA ALA A 42 12.50 -14.45 -9.73
C ALA A 42 13.47 -13.44 -10.39
N ALA A 43 12.96 -12.33 -10.93
CA ALA A 43 13.82 -11.25 -11.46
C ALA A 43 14.61 -10.53 -10.36
N MET A 44 14.01 -10.34 -9.17
CA MET A 44 14.73 -9.78 -8.01
C MET A 44 15.88 -10.71 -7.57
N GLU A 45 15.61 -12.02 -7.49
CA GLU A 45 16.61 -13.03 -7.17
C GLU A 45 17.75 -13.07 -8.21
N ALA A 46 17.41 -13.06 -9.50
CA ALA A 46 18.39 -13.02 -10.59
C ALA A 46 19.25 -11.74 -10.58
N ALA A 47 18.72 -10.62 -10.09
CA ALA A 47 19.45 -9.38 -9.89
C ALA A 47 20.31 -9.37 -8.61
N GLY A 48 20.32 -10.47 -7.86
CA GLY A 48 21.21 -10.69 -6.72
C GLY A 48 20.61 -10.43 -5.35
N ALA A 49 19.28 -10.25 -5.24
CA ALA A 49 18.60 -10.21 -3.95
C ALA A 49 18.46 -11.63 -3.36
N VAL A 50 18.53 -11.72 -2.04
CA VAL A 50 18.23 -12.94 -1.27
C VAL A 50 16.75 -12.91 -0.90
N MET A 51 15.96 -13.78 -1.52
CA MET A 51 14.51 -13.83 -1.33
C MET A 51 14.14 -14.76 -0.18
N ILE A 52 13.46 -14.26 0.84
CA ILE A 52 13.18 -14.99 2.09
C ILE A 52 11.67 -15.09 2.30
N PRO A 53 11.08 -16.30 2.37
CA PRO A 53 9.66 -16.44 2.70
C PRO A 53 9.36 -15.93 4.12
N VAL A 54 8.33 -15.11 4.27
CA VAL A 54 7.80 -14.64 5.56
C VAL A 54 6.41 -15.27 5.73
N GLU A 55 6.31 -16.22 6.67
CA GLU A 55 5.13 -17.06 6.89
C GLU A 55 4.15 -16.44 7.90
N GLU A 56 4.54 -15.35 8.57
CA GLU A 56 3.71 -14.63 9.51
C GLU A 56 2.39 -14.17 8.87
N ASN A 57 1.31 -14.44 9.60
CA ASN A 57 -0.03 -14.13 9.16
C ASN A 57 -0.42 -12.70 9.54
N ILE A 58 -0.13 -11.75 8.65
CA ILE A 58 -0.67 -10.40 8.71
C ILE A 58 -1.88 -10.34 7.77
N ASP A 59 -3.02 -9.88 8.27
CA ASP A 59 -4.27 -9.83 7.51
C ASP A 59 -4.62 -8.39 7.12
N SER A 60 -4.55 -8.09 5.82
CA SER A 60 -4.87 -6.77 5.26
C SER A 60 -6.25 -6.25 5.65
N ASP A 61 -7.27 -7.10 5.65
CA ASP A 61 -8.65 -6.70 5.91
C ASP A 61 -8.85 -6.41 7.40
N LYS A 62 -8.19 -7.20 8.26
CA LYS A 62 -8.12 -6.92 9.70
C LYS A 62 -7.44 -5.58 9.97
N LEU A 63 -6.35 -5.27 9.26
CA LEU A 63 -5.68 -3.97 9.39
C LEU A 63 -6.62 -2.81 9.05
N VAL A 64 -7.40 -2.92 7.97
CA VAL A 64 -8.39 -1.89 7.60
C VAL A 64 -9.49 -1.77 8.66
N LYS A 65 -10.07 -2.89 9.08
CA LYS A 65 -11.25 -2.91 9.96
C LYS A 65 -10.94 -2.56 11.40
N GLU A 66 -9.81 -3.00 11.92
CA GLU A 66 -9.53 -3.02 13.37
C GLU A 66 -8.30 -2.21 13.80
N VAL A 67 -7.44 -1.77 12.87
CA VAL A 67 -6.18 -1.07 13.21
C VAL A 67 -6.14 0.33 12.62
N SER A 68 -6.68 0.51 11.42
CA SER A 68 -6.76 1.81 10.77
C SER A 68 -7.63 2.79 11.56
N VAL A 69 -7.18 4.04 11.63
CA VAL A 69 -7.85 5.14 12.34
C VAL A 69 -8.33 6.26 11.41
N HIS A 70 -8.14 6.13 10.09
CA HIS A 70 -8.38 7.20 9.13
C HIS A 70 -9.78 7.83 9.19
N LEU A 71 -10.84 7.04 9.47
CA LEU A 71 -12.21 7.57 9.60
C LEU A 71 -12.45 8.29 10.94
N TYR A 72 -11.74 7.91 12.01
CA TYR A 72 -11.77 8.65 13.28
C TYR A 72 -11.07 9.99 13.12
N ASP A 73 -9.91 9.98 12.45
CA ASP A 73 -9.10 11.17 12.20
C ASP A 73 -9.80 12.16 11.25
N LEU A 74 -10.58 11.66 10.28
CA LEU A 74 -11.14 12.46 9.18
C LEU A 74 -11.91 13.69 9.68
N LYS A 75 -12.82 13.51 10.63
CA LYS A 75 -13.64 14.62 11.16
C LYS A 75 -12.75 15.70 11.77
N GLU A 76 -11.89 15.33 12.73
CA GLU A 76 -11.11 16.30 13.48
C GLU A 76 -10.08 17.01 12.58
N HIS A 77 -9.33 16.25 11.77
CA HIS A 77 -8.28 16.80 10.92
C HIS A 77 -8.85 17.68 9.79
N LEU A 78 -9.93 17.24 9.13
CA LEU A 78 -10.55 18.05 8.07
C LEU A 78 -11.17 19.33 8.65
N ASN A 79 -11.85 19.24 9.81
CA ASN A 79 -12.40 20.41 10.47
C ASN A 79 -11.30 21.41 10.86
N GLY A 80 -10.20 20.93 11.44
CA GLY A 80 -9.04 21.77 11.76
C GLY A 80 -8.48 22.48 10.54
N TYR A 81 -8.27 21.75 9.45
CA TYR A 81 -7.80 22.30 8.18
C TYR A 81 -8.76 23.36 7.60
N LEU A 82 -10.05 23.05 7.49
CA LEU A 82 -11.04 23.95 6.88
C LEU A 82 -11.28 25.22 7.70
N ARG A 83 -11.26 25.14 9.04
CA ARG A 83 -11.32 26.32 9.91
C ARG A 83 -10.11 27.23 9.70
N ASN A 84 -8.90 26.66 9.59
CA ASN A 84 -7.66 27.42 9.36
C ASN A 84 -7.61 28.11 7.99
N LEU A 85 -8.42 27.69 7.02
CA LEU A 85 -8.54 28.41 5.75
C LEU A 85 -9.31 29.73 5.90
N GLY A 86 -10.15 29.87 6.94
CA GLY A 86 -11.00 31.03 7.15
C GLY A 86 -11.91 31.30 5.95
N SER A 87 -12.11 32.57 5.62
CA SER A 87 -13.00 33.01 4.51
C SER A 87 -12.61 32.51 3.12
N ARG A 88 -11.43 31.90 2.95
CA ARG A 88 -11.01 31.30 1.67
C ARG A 88 -11.78 30.01 1.36
N ALA A 89 -12.31 29.33 2.37
CA ALA A 89 -13.13 28.13 2.18
C ALA A 89 -14.62 28.48 2.26
N LYS A 90 -15.44 27.81 1.44
CA LYS A 90 -16.92 27.94 1.47
C LYS A 90 -17.58 26.99 2.48
N VAL A 91 -16.82 26.07 3.04
CA VAL A 91 -17.21 25.07 4.04
C VAL A 91 -16.14 25.07 5.13
N HIS A 92 -16.52 24.86 6.38
CA HIS A 92 -15.63 24.96 7.53
C HIS A 92 -15.56 23.68 8.37
N SER A 93 -16.30 22.64 7.95
CA SER A 93 -16.33 21.35 8.63
C SER A 93 -16.76 20.21 7.70
N LEU A 94 -16.57 18.97 8.16
CA LEU A 94 -17.12 17.76 7.55
C LEU A 94 -18.65 17.79 7.55
N GLU A 95 -19.28 18.35 8.58
CA GLU A 95 -20.73 18.55 8.65
C GLU A 95 -21.23 19.46 7.51
N ASP A 96 -20.52 20.56 7.24
CA ASP A 96 -20.86 21.45 6.12
C ASP A 96 -20.72 20.73 4.78
N VAL A 97 -19.69 19.89 4.61
CA VAL A 97 -19.50 19.08 3.41
C VAL A 97 -20.68 18.13 3.22
N ILE A 98 -21.08 17.41 4.26
CA ILE A 98 -22.23 16.48 4.23
C ILE A 98 -23.53 17.24 3.92
N THR A 99 -23.79 18.34 4.65
CA THR A 99 -24.99 19.16 4.48
C THR A 99 -25.07 19.79 3.09
N SER A 100 -23.92 20.12 2.49
CA SER A 100 -23.91 20.70 1.14
C SER A 100 -24.43 19.76 0.06
N GLY A 101 -24.36 18.43 0.28
CA GLY A 101 -24.66 17.41 -0.73
C GLY A 101 -23.72 17.41 -1.93
N LYS A 102 -22.66 18.24 -1.94
CA LYS A 102 -21.72 18.38 -3.06
C LYS A 102 -20.52 17.44 -2.94
N TYR A 103 -20.80 16.17 -2.69
CA TYR A 103 -19.82 15.09 -2.65
C TYR A 103 -20.23 13.94 -3.58
N HIS A 104 -19.27 13.09 -3.95
CA HIS A 104 -19.55 11.91 -4.76
C HIS A 104 -20.25 10.83 -3.91
N LYS A 105 -21.32 10.20 -4.42
CA LYS A 105 -22.09 9.18 -3.68
C LYS A 105 -21.22 8.04 -3.11
N GLY A 106 -20.17 7.66 -3.83
CA GLY A 106 -19.24 6.60 -3.40
C GLY A 106 -18.45 6.88 -2.10
N ILE A 107 -18.47 8.12 -1.58
CA ILE A 107 -17.85 8.44 -0.27
C ILE A 107 -18.89 8.73 0.81
N GLU A 108 -20.19 8.72 0.49
CA GLU A 108 -21.28 9.15 1.37
C GLU A 108 -21.29 8.40 2.70
N ASP A 109 -21.26 7.07 2.64
CA ASP A 109 -21.31 6.22 3.84
C ASP A 109 -20.08 6.46 4.72
N ASN A 110 -18.90 6.60 4.11
CA ASN A 110 -17.65 6.84 4.84
C ASN A 110 -17.65 8.20 5.54
N ILE A 111 -18.08 9.28 4.89
CA ILE A 111 -18.09 10.62 5.51
C ILE A 111 -19.15 10.72 6.60
N LYS A 112 -20.33 10.10 6.40
CA LYS A 112 -21.38 10.03 7.42
C LYS A 112 -20.96 9.19 8.61
N TYR A 113 -20.32 8.05 8.38
CA TYR A 113 -19.79 7.22 9.46
C TYR A 113 -18.67 7.95 10.22
N ALA A 114 -17.70 8.54 9.52
CA ALA A 114 -16.63 9.34 10.13
C ALA A 114 -17.16 10.49 11.00
N GLN A 115 -18.27 11.12 10.60
CA GLN A 115 -18.92 12.17 11.40
C GLN A 115 -19.36 11.67 12.79
N THR A 116 -19.71 10.39 12.91
CA THR A 116 -20.09 9.75 14.19
C THR A 116 -18.92 9.31 15.06
N LEU A 117 -17.70 9.28 14.52
CA LEU A 117 -16.50 8.80 15.23
C LEU A 117 -15.76 9.93 15.96
N ASP A 118 -14.98 9.59 16.98
CA ASP A 118 -14.24 10.54 17.81
C ASP A 118 -12.85 10.02 18.18
N ILE A 119 -11.84 10.88 18.02
CA ILE A 119 -10.43 10.58 18.35
C ILE A 119 -10.18 10.42 19.87
N ASN A 120 -11.11 10.84 20.72
CA ASN A 120 -11.01 10.68 22.19
C ASN A 120 -11.68 9.39 22.71
N SER A 121 -12.33 8.63 21.82
CA SER A 121 -13.00 7.37 22.19
C SER A 121 -12.03 6.31 22.72
N ASP A 122 -12.53 5.37 23.51
CA ASP A 122 -11.76 4.20 23.95
C ASP A 122 -11.34 3.34 22.73
N GLU A 123 -12.24 3.17 21.76
CA GLU A 123 -11.95 2.39 20.55
C GLU A 123 -10.81 3.01 19.72
N TYR A 124 -10.77 4.35 19.58
CA TYR A 124 -9.64 5.01 18.93
C TYR A 124 -8.33 4.70 19.63
N ARG A 125 -8.30 4.82 20.97
CA ARG A 125 -7.11 4.51 21.77
C ARG A 125 -6.68 3.06 21.63
N GLU A 126 -7.62 2.12 21.58
CA GLU A 126 -7.34 0.70 21.32
C GLU A 126 -6.70 0.50 19.93
N ARG A 127 -7.25 1.15 18.89
CA ARG A 127 -6.70 1.09 17.52
C ARG A 127 -5.29 1.67 17.44
N ILE A 128 -5.01 2.76 18.16
CA ILE A 128 -3.65 3.32 18.27
C ILE A 128 -2.68 2.31 18.90
N MET A 129 -3.09 1.61 19.96
CA MET A 129 -2.26 0.55 20.56
C MET A 129 -2.01 -0.59 19.56
N LYS A 130 -3.05 -1.07 18.85
CA LYS A 130 -2.91 -2.08 17.78
C LYS A 130 -1.97 -1.63 16.67
N LYS A 131 -1.96 -0.34 16.32
CA LYS A 131 -1.03 0.23 15.33
C LYS A 131 0.43 0.17 15.82
N ILE A 132 0.67 0.45 17.11
CA ILE A 132 1.99 0.32 17.73
C ILE A 132 2.43 -1.16 17.75
N GLU A 133 1.53 -2.07 18.13
CA GLU A 133 1.78 -3.51 18.12
C GLU A 133 2.10 -4.04 16.72
N LEU A 134 1.40 -3.57 15.69
CA LEU A 134 1.68 -3.90 14.30
C LEU A 134 3.07 -3.42 13.89
N ARG A 135 3.44 -2.16 14.20
CA ARG A 135 4.77 -1.62 13.91
C ARG A 135 5.86 -2.48 14.55
N ASN A 136 5.69 -2.84 15.83
CA ASN A 136 6.62 -3.71 16.55
C ASN A 136 6.71 -5.11 15.91
N THR A 137 5.57 -5.66 15.48
CA THR A 137 5.52 -6.96 14.80
C THR A 137 6.29 -6.95 13.49
N VAL A 138 6.08 -5.93 12.64
CA VAL A 138 6.80 -5.78 11.37
C VAL A 138 8.31 -5.60 11.61
N MET A 139 8.70 -4.74 12.56
CA MET A 139 10.12 -4.57 12.90
C MET A 139 10.76 -5.84 13.45
N ARG A 140 10.03 -6.62 14.27
CA ARG A 140 10.49 -7.91 14.78
C ARG A 140 10.72 -8.89 13.63
N ILE A 141 9.77 -9.04 12.70
CA ILE A 141 9.92 -9.88 11.51
C ILE A 141 11.16 -9.45 10.72
N MET A 142 11.32 -8.16 10.44
CA MET A 142 12.49 -7.67 9.72
C MET A 142 13.80 -7.93 10.45
N ALA A 143 13.83 -7.86 11.79
CA ALA A 143 15.02 -8.17 12.57
C ALA A 143 15.33 -9.67 12.61
N GLU A 144 14.33 -10.52 12.85
CA GLU A 144 14.48 -11.98 12.95
C GLU A 144 14.97 -12.61 11.64
N TYR A 145 14.49 -12.10 10.50
CA TYR A 145 14.91 -12.56 9.18
C TYR A 145 16.07 -11.76 8.58
N ASP A 146 16.56 -10.73 9.28
CA ASP A 146 17.59 -9.80 8.81
C ASP A 146 17.23 -9.19 7.44
N LEU A 147 16.09 -8.52 7.36
CA LEU A 147 15.52 -7.98 6.11
C LEU A 147 15.88 -6.50 5.90
N ASP A 148 16.18 -6.19 4.64
CA ASP A 148 16.23 -4.82 4.14
C ASP A 148 14.84 -4.31 3.77
N ALA A 149 13.99 -5.18 3.23
CA ALA A 149 12.62 -4.85 2.81
C ALA A 149 11.69 -6.06 2.87
N ILE A 150 10.39 -5.78 2.85
CA ILE A 150 9.32 -6.76 2.65
C ILE A 150 8.60 -6.42 1.34
N VAL A 151 8.26 -7.44 0.54
CA VAL A 151 7.53 -7.31 -0.72
C VAL A 151 6.28 -8.16 -0.76
N TYR A 152 5.26 -7.64 -1.47
CA TYR A 152 3.97 -8.28 -1.68
C TYR A 152 3.25 -7.65 -2.89
N PRO A 153 2.23 -8.30 -3.48
CA PRO A 153 1.40 -7.66 -4.49
C PRO A 153 0.63 -6.49 -3.89
N HIS A 154 0.56 -5.35 -4.58
CA HIS A 154 -0.23 -4.20 -4.09
C HIS A 154 -1.74 -4.48 -4.03
N GLN A 155 -2.22 -5.39 -4.88
CA GLN A 155 -3.60 -5.87 -4.96
C GLN A 155 -3.57 -7.39 -5.13
N LYS A 156 -4.42 -8.16 -4.42
CA LYS A 156 -4.48 -9.62 -4.60
C LYS A 156 -5.13 -10.02 -5.94
N ARG A 157 -6.00 -9.16 -6.47
CA ARG A 157 -6.72 -9.37 -7.74
C ARG A 157 -6.54 -8.21 -8.71
N LEU A 158 -6.95 -8.44 -9.94
CA LEU A 158 -6.95 -7.42 -10.99
C LEU A 158 -7.95 -6.31 -10.71
N VAL A 159 -7.81 -5.23 -11.48
CA VAL A 159 -8.70 -4.08 -11.45
C VAL A 159 -10.14 -4.48 -11.77
N VAL A 160 -11.10 -3.92 -11.04
CA VAL A 160 -12.53 -4.05 -11.31
C VAL A 160 -12.99 -3.10 -12.43
N LYS A 161 -14.22 -3.27 -12.92
CA LYS A 161 -14.77 -2.34 -13.92
C LYS A 161 -15.04 -0.98 -13.29
N VAL A 162 -15.01 0.06 -14.12
CA VAL A 162 -15.34 1.44 -13.68
C VAL A 162 -16.72 1.46 -13.04
N GLY A 163 -16.79 2.00 -11.82
CA GLY A 163 -18.01 2.08 -11.02
C GLY A 163 -18.13 1.00 -9.93
N GLU A 164 -17.30 -0.04 -9.97
CA GLU A 164 -17.25 -1.09 -8.94
C GLU A 164 -16.22 -0.75 -7.85
N PRO A 165 -16.44 -1.16 -6.58
CA PRO A 165 -15.45 -1.01 -5.53
C PRO A 165 -14.31 -2.01 -5.71
N GLN A 166 -13.07 -1.53 -5.72
CA GLN A 166 -11.90 -2.39 -5.69
C GLN A 166 -11.76 -3.05 -4.31
N ILE A 167 -11.51 -4.36 -4.29
CA ILE A 167 -11.34 -5.17 -3.07
C ILE A 167 -9.95 -5.80 -2.99
N GLU A 168 -9.62 -6.35 -1.82
CA GLU A 168 -8.37 -7.10 -1.56
C GLU A 168 -7.10 -6.28 -1.82
N ARG A 169 -7.10 -5.07 -1.27
CA ARG A 169 -6.00 -4.10 -1.35
C ARG A 169 -4.99 -4.35 -0.24
N ASN A 170 -3.70 -4.35 -0.57
CA ASN A 170 -2.64 -4.63 0.39
C ASN A 170 -1.87 -3.40 0.89
N GLY A 171 -2.04 -2.22 0.28
CA GLY A 171 -1.32 -0.99 0.68
C GLY A 171 -1.60 -0.48 2.09
N VAL A 172 -2.55 -1.10 2.81
CA VAL A 172 -2.87 -0.76 4.20
C VAL A 172 -1.70 -0.99 5.16
N LEU A 173 -0.81 -1.95 4.89
CA LEU A 173 0.32 -2.24 5.79
C LEU A 173 1.23 -1.02 5.94
N GLY A 174 1.70 -0.45 4.83
CA GLY A 174 2.50 0.78 4.84
C GLY A 174 1.73 1.96 5.41
N ALA A 175 0.46 2.14 5.02
CA ALA A 175 -0.36 3.26 5.49
C ALA A 175 -0.60 3.24 7.01
N VAL A 176 -0.88 2.07 7.59
CA VAL A 176 -1.16 1.94 9.03
C VAL A 176 0.14 1.99 9.82
N THR A 177 1.18 1.30 9.39
CA THR A 177 2.48 1.36 10.09
C THR A 177 3.14 2.72 10.00
N GLY A 178 2.90 3.48 8.92
CA GLY A 178 3.65 4.70 8.61
C GLY A 178 5.06 4.42 8.11
N PHE A 179 5.37 3.18 7.75
CA PHE A 179 6.65 2.81 7.16
C PHE A 179 6.71 3.20 5.69
N PRO A 180 7.88 3.59 5.17
CA PRO A 180 8.01 3.97 3.77
C PRO A 180 7.73 2.77 2.87
N SER A 181 6.84 2.96 1.89
CA SER A 181 6.58 1.99 0.84
C SER A 181 6.56 2.61 -0.55
N CYS A 182 6.92 1.81 -1.55
CA CYS A 182 6.90 2.17 -2.96
C CYS A 182 6.29 1.04 -3.78
N VAL A 183 5.41 1.38 -4.71
CA VAL A 183 4.85 0.41 -5.67
C VAL A 183 5.55 0.60 -7.01
N VAL A 184 6.13 -0.47 -7.52
CA VAL A 184 6.81 -0.53 -8.83
C VAL A 184 6.06 -1.47 -9.78
N PRO A 185 6.07 -1.22 -11.10
CA PRO A 185 5.44 -2.12 -12.08
C PRO A 185 6.07 -3.53 -12.07
N ALA A 186 5.28 -4.54 -11.70
CA ALA A 186 5.69 -5.94 -11.64
C ALA A 186 5.54 -6.69 -12.98
N GLY A 187 4.97 -6.03 -13.99
CA GLY A 187 4.61 -6.63 -15.26
C GLY A 187 3.13 -6.55 -15.55
N PHE A 188 2.70 -7.38 -16.49
CA PHE A 188 1.33 -7.43 -16.99
C PHE A 188 0.85 -8.87 -16.98
N THR A 189 -0.45 -9.04 -16.77
CA THR A 189 -1.12 -10.32 -17.04
C THR A 189 -1.05 -10.68 -18.52
N GLU A 190 -1.54 -11.87 -18.88
CA GLU A 190 -1.74 -12.19 -20.29
C GLU A 190 -2.70 -11.19 -20.95
N PRO A 191 -2.44 -10.81 -22.22
CA PRO A 191 -3.36 -10.01 -23.02
C PRO A 191 -4.75 -10.61 -23.13
N LYS A 192 -5.77 -9.74 -23.12
CA LYS A 192 -7.18 -10.09 -23.37
C LYS A 192 -7.80 -9.02 -24.28
N ASP A 193 -8.94 -9.30 -24.89
CA ASP A 193 -9.62 -8.33 -25.78
C ASP A 193 -9.91 -6.99 -25.08
N THR A 194 -10.24 -7.03 -23.79
CA THR A 194 -10.50 -5.83 -22.97
C THR A 194 -9.22 -5.20 -22.38
N ALA A 195 -8.08 -5.87 -22.50
CA ALA A 195 -6.77 -5.41 -22.03
C ALA A 195 -5.67 -5.92 -22.97
N PRO A 196 -5.45 -5.29 -24.14
CA PRO A 196 -4.56 -5.83 -25.19
C PRO A 196 -3.07 -5.91 -24.80
N LEU A 197 -2.65 -5.18 -23.77
CA LEU A 197 -1.30 -5.29 -23.19
C LEU A 197 -1.26 -6.20 -21.95
N GLY A 198 -2.40 -6.76 -21.54
CA GLY A 198 -2.64 -7.29 -20.21
C GLY A 198 -2.98 -6.18 -19.21
N VAL A 199 -3.32 -6.58 -17.98
CA VAL A 199 -3.56 -5.66 -16.86
C VAL A 199 -2.23 -5.48 -16.11
N PRO A 200 -1.77 -4.25 -15.83
CA PRO A 200 -0.56 -4.03 -15.07
C PRO A 200 -0.74 -4.46 -13.60
N VAL A 201 0.26 -5.14 -13.05
CA VAL A 201 0.32 -5.55 -11.64
C VAL A 201 1.42 -4.75 -10.93
N GLY A 202 1.16 -4.32 -9.70
CA GLY A 202 2.13 -3.60 -8.87
C GLY A 202 2.75 -4.51 -7.80
N LEU A 203 4.08 -4.44 -7.66
CA LEU A 203 4.84 -5.00 -6.55
C LEU A 203 5.09 -3.88 -5.55
N GLU A 204 4.62 -4.05 -4.32
CA GLU A 204 4.88 -3.11 -3.24
C GLU A 204 6.13 -3.54 -2.47
N ILE A 205 6.99 -2.56 -2.17
CA ILE A 205 8.20 -2.69 -1.38
C ILE A 205 8.01 -1.84 -0.14
N LEU A 206 8.13 -2.44 1.05
CA LEU A 206 8.03 -1.78 2.35
C LEU A 206 9.37 -1.90 3.07
N CYS A 207 9.91 -0.77 3.53
CA CYS A 207 11.17 -0.71 4.30
C CYS A 207 10.89 -0.27 5.74
N ARG A 208 11.92 -0.24 6.60
CA ARG A 208 11.79 0.28 7.96
C ARG A 208 11.58 1.79 7.93
N GLU A 209 11.13 2.33 9.05
CA GLU A 209 11.01 3.78 9.22
C GLU A 209 12.37 4.47 8.92
N TRP A 210 12.32 5.53 8.11
CA TRP A 210 13.50 6.31 7.67
C TRP A 210 14.47 5.62 6.71
N ASP A 211 14.14 4.43 6.21
CA ASP A 211 14.94 3.69 5.22
C ASP A 211 14.53 4.00 3.77
N GLU A 212 14.00 5.20 3.48
CA GLU A 212 13.75 5.66 2.09
C GLU A 212 14.99 5.52 1.17
N PRO A 213 16.24 5.76 1.63
CA PRO A 213 17.42 5.44 0.85
C PRO A 213 17.48 4.00 0.34
N ILE A 214 17.23 3.02 1.22
CA ILE A 214 17.24 1.59 0.89
C ILE A 214 16.06 1.26 -0.02
N LEU A 215 14.88 1.80 0.28
CA LEU A 215 13.69 1.64 -0.55
C LEU A 215 13.94 2.08 -1.99
N ILE A 216 14.58 3.25 -2.18
CA ILE A 216 14.90 3.79 -3.50
C ILE A 216 15.98 2.95 -4.20
N GLU A 217 17.01 2.46 -3.49
CA GLU A 217 18.00 1.54 -4.06
C GLU A 217 17.34 0.26 -4.59
N ILE A 218 16.47 -0.36 -3.79
CA ILE A 218 15.78 -1.61 -4.16
C ILE A 218 14.82 -1.35 -5.32
N ALA A 219 13.98 -0.32 -5.24
CA ALA A 219 13.00 0.02 -6.27
C ALA A 219 13.67 0.32 -7.61
N TYR A 220 14.74 1.14 -7.59
CA TYR A 220 15.47 1.49 -8.80
C TYR A 220 16.25 0.29 -9.36
N GLY A 221 16.91 -0.51 -8.52
CA GLY A 221 17.57 -1.74 -8.96
C GLY A 221 16.59 -2.71 -9.63
N PHE A 222 15.40 -2.88 -9.07
CA PHE A 222 14.35 -3.70 -9.67
C PHE A 222 13.82 -3.13 -10.99
N GLU A 223 13.50 -1.83 -11.03
CA GLU A 223 13.02 -1.18 -12.25
C GLU A 223 14.04 -1.32 -13.38
N GLN A 224 15.32 -1.02 -13.12
CA GLN A 224 16.37 -1.08 -14.13
C GLN A 224 16.69 -2.51 -14.59
N SER A 225 16.42 -3.53 -13.77
CA SER A 225 16.61 -4.93 -14.14
C SER A 225 15.47 -5.48 -14.99
N THR A 226 14.30 -4.83 -15.01
CA THR A 226 13.08 -5.40 -15.59
C THR A 226 12.45 -4.54 -16.68
N LEU A 227 12.43 -3.21 -16.49
CA LEU A 227 11.80 -2.24 -17.37
C LEU A 227 10.37 -2.63 -17.79
N TYR A 228 9.61 -3.22 -16.86
CA TYR A 228 8.30 -3.79 -17.17
C TYR A 228 7.23 -2.79 -17.59
N ARG A 229 7.39 -1.51 -17.23
CA ARG A 229 6.41 -0.47 -17.56
C ARG A 229 6.28 -0.32 -19.07
N LYS A 230 5.03 -0.38 -19.56
CA LYS A 230 4.68 -0.01 -20.94
C LYS A 230 3.68 1.17 -20.90
N PRO A 231 3.74 2.11 -21.86
CA PRO A 231 2.68 3.10 -22.02
C PRO A 231 1.36 2.41 -22.38
N PRO A 232 0.20 2.96 -21.98
CA PRO A 232 -1.09 2.44 -22.44
C PRO A 232 -1.25 2.66 -23.96
N ILE A 233 -1.99 1.77 -24.61
CA ILE A 233 -2.47 2.00 -25.98
C ILE A 233 -3.66 2.97 -25.87
N ILE A 234 -3.56 4.11 -26.53
CA ILE A 234 -4.63 5.12 -26.62
C ILE A 234 -5.38 4.93 -27.94
#